data_AF-A0AAV7ANT0-F1
#
_entry.id   AF-A0AAV7ANT0-F1
#
_cell.length_a   1.000
_cell.length_b   1.000
_cell.length_c   1.000
_cell.angle_alpha   90.00
_cell.angle_beta   90.00
_cell.angle_gamma   90.00
#
_symmetry.space_group_name_H-M   'P 1'
#
loop_
_entity.id
_entity.type
_entity.pdbx_description
1 polymer ?
#
loop_
_entity_poly.entity_id
_entity_poly.type
_entity_poly.pdbx_seq_one_letter_code
_entity_poly.pdbx_strand_id
1 'polypeptide(L)'
;MAIYEVYSHPLLVRYRTSICSKATLFLFIVLVLTYIPPLLVAYRSQGFWLKQSTYEEQPDVHFRYEALFIALSSTSGDYLAWSTFQGFNNLVGDKLRIPLISAQEDDKNQDGKMDQLNFTLELPLLSAENVFGVQLFLTFSYKLYRMSTFVMQSMVFIQHSSPVPGAKLFINGDLRLQQRQPLGHQGLDTTYNVSVINGTSPFASSYDLTNILLTYQNRNGEYLKIIILITENLNSYCIRPMYCYISIL
;
A
#
# COMPACT_ATOMS: atom_id res chain seq x y z
N MET A 1 77.82 -42.95 8.61
CA MET A 1 77.11 -41.70 8.19
C MET A 1 77.50 -41.45 6.74
N ALA A 2 76.56 -41.55 5.80
CA ALA A 2 76.80 -41.19 4.40
C ALA A 2 76.47 -39.70 4.20
N ILE A 3 77.41 -38.93 3.65
CA ILE A 3 77.38 -37.46 3.58
C ILE A 3 77.02 -36.95 2.17
N TYR A 4 77.19 -37.76 1.13
CA TYR A 4 77.04 -37.34 -0.26
C TYR A 4 75.97 -38.15 -0.99
N GLU A 5 74.91 -37.46 -1.43
CA GLU A 5 73.92 -37.99 -2.36
C GLU A 5 74.41 -37.68 -3.80
N VAL A 6 74.84 -38.73 -4.51
CA VAL A 6 75.49 -38.60 -5.83
C VAL A 6 74.47 -38.42 -6.95
N TYR A 7 73.22 -38.87 -6.75
CA TYR A 7 72.18 -38.81 -7.76
C TYR A 7 70.79 -38.93 -7.13
N SER A 8 69.91 -37.97 -7.43
CA SER A 8 68.50 -37.99 -7.02
C SER A 8 67.63 -37.71 -8.24
N HIS A 9 66.58 -38.50 -8.44
CA HIS A 9 65.54 -38.19 -9.43
C HIS A 9 64.16 -38.29 -8.78
N PRO A 10 63.22 -37.38 -9.09
CA PRO A 10 61.88 -37.44 -8.53
C PRO A 10 61.09 -38.60 -9.15
N LEU A 11 60.67 -39.56 -8.31
CA LEU A 11 59.79 -40.66 -8.69
C LEU A 11 58.33 -40.23 -8.56
N LEU A 12 57.65 -40.12 -9.70
CA LEU A 12 56.21 -39.82 -9.72
C LEU A 12 55.41 -41.13 -9.67
N VAL A 13 54.97 -41.51 -8.47
CA VAL A 13 54.14 -42.71 -8.27
C VAL A 13 52.67 -42.36 -8.50
N ARG A 14 52.06 -42.93 -9.54
CA ARG A 14 50.62 -42.77 -9.83
C ARG A 14 49.83 -43.95 -9.30
N TYR A 15 49.07 -43.73 -8.25
CA TYR A 15 48.10 -44.72 -7.76
C TYR A 15 46.83 -44.64 -8.61
N ARG A 16 46.46 -45.75 -9.25
CA ARG A 16 45.25 -45.88 -10.06
C ARG A 16 44.29 -46.85 -9.38
N THR A 17 43.01 -46.49 -9.33
CA THR A 17 41.95 -47.35 -8.79
C THR A 17 41.10 -47.92 -9.92
N SER A 18 40.60 -49.16 -9.77
CA SER A 18 39.62 -49.75 -10.68
C SER A 18 38.20 -49.27 -10.33
N ILE A 19 37.26 -49.39 -11.28
CA ILE A 19 35.88 -48.88 -11.15
C ILE A 19 35.14 -49.51 -9.95
N CYS A 20 35.40 -50.79 -9.64
CA CYS A 20 34.76 -51.53 -8.56
C CYS A 20 35.75 -51.83 -7.42
N SER A 21 36.23 -50.79 -6.74
CA SER A 21 37.16 -50.91 -5.60
C SER A 21 36.60 -50.19 -4.37
N LYS A 22 37.01 -50.60 -3.16
CA LYS A 22 36.66 -49.89 -1.91
C LYS A 22 37.10 -48.42 -1.95
N ALA A 23 38.20 -48.12 -2.63
CA ALA A 23 38.70 -46.76 -2.78
C ALA A 23 37.81 -45.88 -3.68
N THR A 24 37.27 -46.42 -4.78
CA THR A 24 36.33 -45.68 -5.63
C THR A 24 34.98 -45.48 -4.96
N LEU A 25 34.52 -46.46 -4.18
CA LEU A 25 33.31 -46.33 -3.36
C LEU A 25 33.48 -45.24 -2.29
N PHE A 26 34.63 -45.18 -1.61
CA PHE A 26 34.93 -44.11 -0.66
C PHE A 26 34.93 -42.73 -1.32
N LEU A 27 35.61 -42.59 -2.47
CA LEU A 27 35.61 -41.33 -3.24
C LEU A 27 34.21 -40.92 -3.68
N PHE A 28 33.38 -41.88 -4.12
CA PHE A 28 31.99 -41.61 -4.48
C PHE A 28 31.17 -41.12 -3.28
N ILE A 29 31.28 -41.77 -2.11
CA ILE A 29 30.60 -41.33 -0.88
C ILE A 29 31.05 -39.93 -0.49
N VAL A 30 32.35 -39.64 -0.51
CA VAL A 30 32.88 -38.30 -0.19
C VAL A 30 32.36 -37.27 -1.19
N LEU A 31 32.31 -37.58 -2.48
CA LEU A 31 31.76 -36.70 -3.51
C LEU A 31 30.29 -36.42 -3.25
N VAL A 32 29.49 -37.45 -3.00
CA VAL A 32 28.08 -37.34 -2.64
C VAL A 32 27.89 -36.47 -1.39
N LEU A 33 28.67 -36.72 -0.33
CA LEU A 33 28.59 -35.96 0.92
C LEU A 33 29.12 -34.52 0.79
N THR A 34 29.95 -34.25 -0.21
CA THR A 34 30.45 -32.88 -0.48
C THR A 34 29.41 -32.06 -1.23
N TYR A 35 28.66 -32.66 -2.16
CA TYR A 35 27.74 -31.90 -3.02
C TYR A 35 26.26 -31.96 -2.58
N ILE A 36 25.78 -33.10 -2.08
CA ILE A 36 24.35 -33.26 -1.74
C ILE A 36 23.94 -32.45 -0.50
N PRO A 37 24.69 -32.45 0.63
CA PRO A 37 24.27 -31.72 1.83
C PRO A 37 24.18 -30.20 1.62
N PRO A 38 25.15 -29.50 1.01
CA PRO A 38 25.00 -28.06 0.73
C PRO A 38 23.80 -27.76 -0.18
N LEU A 39 23.55 -28.61 -1.19
CA LEU A 39 22.40 -28.47 -2.08
C LEU A 39 21.08 -28.64 -1.33
N LEU A 40 20.97 -29.64 -0.44
CA LEU A 40 19.77 -29.90 0.34
C LEU A 40 19.50 -28.80 1.37
N VAL A 41 20.55 -28.29 2.02
CA VAL A 41 20.46 -27.15 2.95
C VAL A 41 19.96 -25.92 2.20
N ALA A 42 20.56 -25.61 1.06
CA ALA A 42 20.18 -24.44 0.29
C ALA A 42 18.77 -24.57 -0.31
N TYR A 43 18.35 -25.76 -0.76
CA TYR A 43 16.98 -26.04 -1.19
C TYR A 43 15.97 -25.88 -0.05
N ARG A 44 16.27 -26.42 1.14
CA ARG A 44 15.41 -26.30 2.33
C ARG A 44 15.34 -24.88 2.88
N SER A 45 16.41 -24.09 2.73
CA SER A 45 16.46 -22.71 3.17
C SER A 45 15.63 -21.73 2.32
N GLN A 46 14.98 -22.21 1.24
CA GLN A 46 14.22 -21.40 0.28
C GLN A 46 15.00 -20.26 -0.40
N GLY A 47 16.33 -20.17 -0.21
CA GLY A 47 17.15 -19.09 -0.72
C GLY A 47 17.53 -19.19 -2.21
N PHE A 48 17.41 -20.36 -2.83
CA PHE A 48 17.88 -20.58 -4.20
C PHE A 48 17.01 -19.90 -5.28
N TRP A 49 15.78 -19.51 -4.96
CA TRP A 49 14.86 -18.87 -5.91
C TRP A 49 13.74 -18.09 -5.22
N LEU A 50 14.09 -17.11 -4.39
CA LEU A 50 13.10 -16.27 -3.74
C LEU A 50 12.37 -15.43 -4.80
N LYS A 51 11.08 -15.71 -5.02
CA LYS A 51 10.24 -15.01 -6.00
C LYS A 51 9.44 -13.85 -5.40
N GLN A 52 9.18 -13.92 -4.09
CA GLN A 52 8.43 -12.93 -3.36
C GLN A 52 8.95 -12.84 -1.92
N SER A 53 8.96 -11.65 -1.36
CA SER A 53 9.32 -11.40 0.03
C SER A 53 8.38 -10.39 0.66
N THR A 54 8.03 -10.59 1.93
CA THR A 54 7.11 -9.69 2.65
C THR A 54 7.89 -8.87 3.68
N TYR A 55 7.67 -7.56 3.68
CA TYR A 55 8.30 -6.60 4.58
C TYR A 55 7.26 -5.73 5.26
N GLU A 56 7.60 -5.24 6.45
CA GLU A 56 6.82 -4.22 7.14
C GLU A 56 7.51 -2.86 7.00
N GLU A 57 6.73 -1.86 6.60
CA GLU A 57 7.16 -0.47 6.53
C GLU A 57 6.02 0.44 7.02
N GLN A 58 6.40 1.51 7.71
CA GLN A 58 5.50 2.61 8.03
C GLN A 58 5.55 3.61 6.85
N PRO A 59 4.46 3.76 6.10
CA PRO A 59 4.41 4.66 4.95
C PRO A 59 4.46 6.12 5.39
N ASP A 60 4.92 6.97 4.48
CA ASP A 60 4.79 8.41 4.60
C ASP A 60 3.50 8.85 3.89
N VAL A 61 2.51 9.28 4.67
CA VAL A 61 1.18 9.66 4.17
C VAL A 61 0.89 11.10 4.53
N HIS A 62 0.52 11.89 3.52
CA HIS A 62 0.14 13.29 3.70
C HIS A 62 -1.22 13.55 3.08
N PHE A 63 -2.08 14.24 3.81
CA PHE A 63 -3.34 14.75 3.30
C PHE A 63 -3.07 15.85 2.27
N ARG A 64 -3.66 15.73 1.08
CA ARG A 64 -3.42 16.68 -0.01
C ARG A 64 -4.28 17.94 0.07
N TYR A 65 -5.10 18.06 1.11
CA TYR A 65 -6.11 19.13 1.23
C TYR A 65 -7.07 19.17 0.03
N GLU A 66 -7.31 18.03 -0.59
CA GLU A 66 -8.34 17.89 -1.63
C GLU A 66 -9.50 17.06 -1.05
N ALA A 67 -10.69 17.66 -1.06
CA ALA A 67 -11.89 17.06 -0.52
C ALA A 67 -13.09 17.30 -1.44
N LEU A 68 -13.95 16.30 -1.57
CA LEU A 68 -15.23 16.39 -2.25
C LEU A 68 -16.30 15.81 -1.34
N PHE A 69 -17.28 16.63 -0.99
CA PHE A 69 -18.32 16.33 -0.02
C PHE A 69 -19.70 16.51 -0.64
N ILE A 70 -20.57 15.53 -0.42
CA ILE A 70 -21.99 15.57 -0.82
C ILE A 70 -22.83 15.13 0.38
N ALA A 71 -23.78 15.97 0.77
CA ALA A 71 -24.80 15.68 1.76
C ALA A 71 -26.16 15.50 1.05
N LEU A 72 -26.83 14.39 1.31
CA LEU A 72 -28.16 14.09 0.79
C LEU A 72 -29.20 14.77 1.68
N SER A 73 -29.92 15.74 1.13
CA SER A 73 -30.89 16.54 1.88
C SER A 73 -32.32 15.97 1.84
N SER A 74 -32.62 15.07 0.91
CA SER A 74 -33.93 14.42 0.84
C SER A 74 -33.83 13.00 0.30
N THR A 75 -34.85 12.19 0.64
CA THR A 75 -35.09 10.89 0.00
C THR A 75 -35.56 11.01 -1.45
N SER A 76 -35.97 12.19 -1.91
CA SER A 76 -36.36 12.48 -3.29
C SER A 76 -35.19 12.87 -4.21
N GLY A 77 -33.96 12.90 -3.69
CA GLY A 77 -32.74 13.14 -4.48
C GLY A 77 -32.21 14.57 -4.44
N ASP A 78 -32.66 15.39 -3.49
CA ASP A 78 -32.04 16.69 -3.26
C ASP A 78 -30.74 16.53 -2.47
N TYR A 79 -29.76 17.36 -2.79
CA TYR A 79 -28.40 17.25 -2.25
C TYR A 79 -27.74 18.62 -2.13
N LEU A 80 -26.84 18.71 -1.16
CA LEU A 80 -25.93 19.82 -0.95
C LEU A 80 -24.54 19.32 -1.23
N ALA A 81 -23.73 20.09 -1.95
CA ALA A 81 -22.40 19.66 -2.31
C ALA A 81 -21.37 20.76 -2.08
N TRP A 82 -20.14 20.33 -1.85
CA TRP A 82 -19.00 21.20 -1.72
C TRP A 82 -17.73 20.45 -2.07
N SER A 83 -16.77 21.14 -2.66
CA SER A 83 -15.44 20.58 -2.85
C SER A 83 -14.35 21.65 -2.78
N THR A 84 -13.10 21.20 -2.71
CA THR A 84 -11.92 22.04 -2.92
C THR A 84 -11.69 22.37 -4.40
N PHE A 85 -12.39 21.68 -5.32
CA PHE A 85 -12.24 21.86 -6.76
C PHE A 85 -13.20 22.94 -7.27
N GLN A 86 -12.63 24.06 -7.74
CA GLN A 86 -13.44 25.17 -8.25
C GLN A 86 -14.33 24.76 -9.43
N GLY A 87 -13.85 23.87 -10.32
CA GLY A 87 -14.63 23.36 -11.44
C GLY A 87 -15.93 22.69 -11.02
N PHE A 88 -15.90 21.87 -9.97
CA PHE A 88 -17.09 21.24 -9.40
C PHE A 88 -18.02 22.26 -8.76
N ASN A 89 -17.49 23.19 -7.95
CA ASN A 89 -18.29 24.18 -7.25
C ASN A 89 -19.09 25.07 -8.22
N ASN A 90 -18.50 25.41 -9.38
CA ASN A 90 -19.17 26.15 -10.44
C ASN A 90 -20.31 25.34 -11.10
N LEU A 91 -20.18 24.02 -11.21
CA LEU A 91 -21.19 23.13 -11.80
C LEU A 91 -22.37 22.88 -10.84
N VAL A 92 -22.11 22.84 -9.53
CA VAL A 92 -23.15 22.64 -8.50
C VAL A 92 -24.08 23.85 -8.39
N GLY A 93 -23.57 25.07 -8.57
CA GLY A 93 -24.36 26.30 -8.56
C GLY A 93 -25.11 26.52 -7.24
N ASP A 94 -26.44 26.61 -7.30
CA ASP A 94 -27.30 26.97 -6.17
C ASP A 94 -27.32 25.96 -5.02
N LYS A 95 -26.87 24.72 -5.26
CA LYS A 95 -26.76 23.64 -4.26
C LYS A 95 -25.43 23.66 -3.50
N LEU A 96 -24.59 24.65 -3.75
CA LEU A 96 -23.29 24.82 -3.11
C LEU A 96 -23.46 25.39 -1.71
N ARG A 97 -22.91 24.69 -0.71
CA ARG A 97 -22.86 25.16 0.68
C ARG A 97 -21.42 25.09 1.16
N ILE A 98 -20.86 26.21 1.62
CA ILE A 98 -19.47 26.27 2.07
C ILE A 98 -19.41 25.81 3.54
N PRO A 99 -18.78 24.67 3.86
CA PRO A 99 -18.60 24.22 5.22
C PRO A 99 -17.39 24.88 5.88
N LEU A 100 -17.34 24.85 7.21
CA LEU A 100 -16.13 25.10 7.99
C LEU A 100 -15.32 23.81 8.06
N ILE A 101 -14.03 23.87 7.73
CA ILE A 101 -13.15 22.70 7.68
C ILE A 101 -11.93 22.96 8.54
N SER A 102 -11.58 21.96 9.33
CA SER A 102 -10.28 21.89 10.00
C SER A 102 -9.66 20.51 9.75
N ALA A 103 -8.38 20.52 9.40
CA ALA A 103 -7.58 19.34 9.16
C ALA A 103 -6.27 19.51 9.94
N GLN A 104 -5.99 18.57 10.82
CA GLN A 104 -4.78 18.55 11.63
C GLN A 104 -4.12 17.18 11.50
N GLU A 105 -2.85 17.17 11.11
CA GLU A 105 -2.01 15.98 11.08
C GLU A 105 -1.12 15.98 12.32
N ASP A 106 -1.21 14.92 13.11
CA ASP A 106 -0.46 14.76 14.35
C ASP A 106 0.59 13.66 14.20
N ASP A 107 1.84 14.02 14.48
CA ASP A 107 2.95 13.09 14.70
C ASP A 107 3.06 12.84 16.21
N LYS A 108 2.64 11.66 16.67
CA LYS A 108 2.56 11.37 18.11
C LYS A 108 3.91 10.93 18.68
N ASN A 109 4.73 10.28 17.88
CA ASN A 109 6.00 9.70 18.32
C ASN A 109 7.21 10.58 17.96
N GLN A 110 6.99 11.70 17.25
CA GLN A 110 7.99 12.66 16.80
C GLN A 110 9.05 12.04 15.88
N ASP A 111 8.65 11.04 15.07
CA ASP A 111 9.55 10.37 14.12
C ASP A 111 9.63 11.08 12.75
N GLY A 112 8.86 12.17 12.56
CA GLY A 112 8.79 12.95 11.34
C GLY A 112 7.78 12.43 10.31
N LYS A 113 7.02 11.38 10.64
CA LYS A 113 5.90 10.88 9.84
C LYS A 113 4.58 11.16 10.56
N MET A 114 3.56 11.50 9.78
CA MET A 114 2.24 11.78 10.32
C MET A 114 1.53 10.47 10.68
N ASP A 115 1.08 10.34 11.93
CA ASP A 115 0.42 9.14 12.44
C ASP A 115 -1.11 9.23 12.36
N GLN A 116 -1.66 10.41 12.63
CA GLN A 116 -3.11 10.60 12.75
C GLN A 116 -3.56 11.84 11.97
N LEU A 117 -4.66 11.71 11.23
CA LEU A 117 -5.40 12.83 10.64
C LEU A 117 -6.68 13.08 11.45
N ASN A 118 -6.78 14.26 12.04
CA ASN A 118 -8.01 14.79 12.62
C ASN A 118 -8.68 15.70 11.59
N PHE A 119 -9.74 15.22 10.95
CA PHE A 119 -10.53 15.97 9.98
C PHE A 119 -11.93 16.27 10.53
N THR A 120 -12.27 17.55 10.63
CA THR A 120 -13.60 18.02 11.04
C THR A 120 -14.19 18.90 9.96
N LEU A 121 -15.43 18.58 9.56
CA LEU A 121 -16.20 19.33 8.57
C LEU A 121 -17.57 19.68 9.18
N GLU A 122 -17.88 20.97 9.24
CA GLU A 122 -19.15 21.48 9.75
C GLU A 122 -19.90 22.16 8.61
N LEU A 123 -21.05 21.57 8.23
CA LEU A 123 -21.90 22.10 7.17
C LEU A 123 -22.98 23.01 7.78
N PRO A 124 -23.05 24.31 7.42
CA PRO A 124 -24.12 25.17 7.86
C PRO A 124 -25.44 24.80 7.15
N LEU A 125 -26.41 24.33 7.92
CA LEU A 125 -27.75 23.97 7.44
C LEU A 125 -28.76 25.07 7.72
N LEU A 126 -29.73 25.24 6.82
CA LEU A 126 -30.91 26.06 7.09
C LEU A 126 -31.92 25.29 7.96
N SER A 127 -32.79 25.99 8.67
CA SER A 127 -33.78 25.39 9.58
C SER A 127 -34.76 24.41 8.92
N ALA A 128 -34.87 24.42 7.58
CA ALA A 128 -35.73 23.53 6.81
C ALA A 128 -34.96 22.38 6.13
N GLU A 129 -33.63 22.42 6.13
CA GLU A 129 -32.77 21.42 5.49
C GLU A 129 -32.43 20.30 6.48
N ASN A 130 -32.50 19.06 6.03
CA ASN A 130 -32.27 17.86 6.84
C ASN A 130 -31.29 16.96 6.11
N VAL A 131 -30.30 16.38 6.80
CA VAL A 131 -29.29 15.52 6.14
C VAL A 131 -29.58 14.05 6.45
N PHE A 132 -29.89 13.28 5.41
CA PHE A 132 -30.16 11.85 5.49
C PHE A 132 -28.92 11.00 5.21
N GLY A 133 -27.96 11.53 4.45
CA GLY A 133 -26.75 10.79 4.12
C GLY A 133 -25.61 11.70 3.74
N VAL A 134 -24.40 11.16 3.80
CA VAL A 134 -23.15 11.87 3.55
C VAL A 134 -22.24 10.98 2.72
N GLN A 135 -21.61 11.59 1.72
CA GLN A 135 -20.54 11.02 0.93
C GLN A 135 -19.36 11.98 0.97
N LEU A 136 -18.18 11.47 1.29
CA LEU A 136 -16.96 12.25 1.41
C LEU A 136 -15.80 11.51 0.74
N PHE A 137 -15.10 12.21 -0.14
CA PHE A 137 -13.82 11.82 -0.70
C PHE A 137 -12.73 12.70 -0.13
N LEU A 138 -11.64 12.06 0.31
CA LEU A 138 -10.40 12.71 0.73
C LEU A 138 -9.26 12.10 -0.09
N THR A 139 -8.33 12.92 -0.58
CA THR A 139 -7.15 12.41 -1.28
C THR A 139 -5.87 12.56 -0.44
N PHE A 140 -4.98 11.59 -0.60
CA PHE A 140 -3.74 11.49 0.15
C PHE A 140 -2.58 11.20 -0.79
N SER A 141 -1.41 11.77 -0.50
CA SER A 141 -0.14 11.32 -1.08
C SER A 141 0.39 10.20 -0.22
N TYR A 142 0.77 9.09 -0.84
CA TYR A 142 1.29 7.92 -0.15
C TYR A 142 2.63 7.55 -0.75
N LYS A 143 3.64 7.40 0.12
CA LYS A 143 5.02 7.11 -0.28
C LYS A 143 5.63 5.99 0.56
N LEU A 144 6.36 5.10 -0.11
CA LEU A 144 7.22 4.10 0.49
C LEU A 144 8.66 4.35 0.02
N TYR A 145 9.63 4.03 0.88
CA TYR A 145 11.04 4.36 0.63
C TYR A 145 11.99 3.18 0.84
N ARG A 146 11.66 2.22 1.72
CA ARG A 146 12.68 1.30 2.25
C ARG A 146 13.16 0.26 1.26
N MET A 147 12.24 -0.37 0.54
CA MET A 147 12.56 -1.44 -0.41
C MET A 147 12.26 -1.04 -1.85
N SER A 148 11.06 -0.51 -2.09
CA SER A 148 10.63 0.00 -3.39
C SER A 148 10.19 1.45 -3.22
N THR A 149 10.73 2.36 -4.03
CA THR A 149 10.33 3.78 -3.97
C THR A 149 8.99 3.91 -4.70
N PHE A 150 7.90 3.68 -3.97
CA PHE A 150 6.55 3.69 -4.51
C PHE A 150 5.85 4.99 -4.14
N VAL A 151 5.35 5.71 -5.14
CA VAL A 151 4.61 6.96 -4.96
C VAL A 151 3.25 6.83 -5.63
N MET A 152 2.20 7.05 -4.85
CA MET A 152 0.83 7.05 -5.36
C MET A 152 -0.01 8.17 -4.78
N GLN A 153 -1.08 8.52 -5.50
CA GLN A 153 -2.19 9.26 -4.94
C GLN A 153 -3.30 8.27 -4.56
N SER A 154 -3.62 8.23 -3.27
CA SER A 154 -4.69 7.41 -2.72
C SER A 154 -5.92 8.24 -2.37
N MET A 155 -7.03 7.56 -2.14
CA MET A 155 -8.33 8.17 -1.88
C MET A 155 -9.06 7.38 -0.81
N VAL A 156 -9.57 8.11 0.18
CA VAL A 156 -10.54 7.59 1.15
C VAL A 156 -11.94 7.94 0.66
N PHE A 157 -12.82 6.93 0.65
CA PHE A 157 -14.24 7.10 0.38
C PHE A 157 -15.04 6.75 1.62
N ILE A 158 -15.82 7.71 2.09
CA ILE A 158 -16.74 7.57 3.20
C ILE A 158 -18.15 7.74 2.67
N GLN A 159 -19.02 6.77 2.94
CA GLN A 159 -20.43 6.86 2.62
C GLN A 159 -21.26 6.37 3.81
N HIS A 160 -22.21 7.18 4.24
CA HIS A 160 -23.17 6.83 5.25
C HIS A 160 -24.55 7.32 4.83
N SER A 161 -25.59 6.51 5.07
CA SER A 161 -26.98 6.87 4.78
C SER A 161 -27.89 6.34 5.87
N SER A 162 -28.82 7.17 6.32
CA SER A 162 -29.79 6.89 7.36
C SER A 162 -31.18 7.32 6.91
N PRO A 163 -32.24 6.59 7.28
CA PRO A 163 -33.62 7.00 7.03
C PRO A 163 -34.06 8.17 7.93
N VAL A 164 -33.30 8.47 8.99
CA VAL A 164 -33.56 9.55 9.95
C VAL A 164 -32.51 10.65 9.76
N PRO A 165 -32.90 11.95 9.82
CA PRO A 165 -31.95 13.04 9.71
C PRO A 165 -30.90 13.01 10.83
N GLY A 166 -29.63 13.13 10.44
CA GLY A 166 -28.48 13.12 11.34
C GLY A 166 -27.88 14.52 11.52
N ALA A 167 -27.42 14.81 12.75
CA ALA A 167 -26.73 16.06 13.06
C ALA A 167 -25.19 15.92 13.10
N LYS A 168 -24.68 14.72 13.39
CA LYS A 168 -23.25 14.44 13.53
C LYS A 168 -22.92 13.05 13.04
N LEU A 169 -21.82 12.94 12.31
CA LEU A 169 -21.22 11.67 11.89
C LEU A 169 -19.80 11.61 12.46
N PHE A 170 -19.49 10.55 13.20
CA PHE A 170 -18.15 10.30 13.73
C PHE A 170 -17.63 8.99 13.16
N ILE A 171 -16.48 9.04 12.52
CA ILE A 171 -15.84 7.89 11.87
C ILE A 171 -14.39 7.84 12.34
N ASN A 172 -13.96 6.66 12.74
CA ASN A 172 -12.57 6.37 13.09
C ASN A 172 -12.16 5.08 12.37
N GLY A 173 -10.95 5.02 11.83
CA GLY A 173 -10.45 3.86 11.13
C GLY A 173 -8.97 3.97 10.81
N ASP A 174 -8.34 2.81 10.64
CA ASP A 174 -6.93 2.74 10.24
C ASP A 174 -6.83 2.86 8.71
N LEU A 175 -5.87 3.65 8.24
CA LEU A 175 -5.46 3.60 6.85
C LEU A 175 -4.55 2.36 6.66
N ARG A 176 -4.85 1.50 5.68
CA ARG A 176 -3.99 0.35 5.36
C ARG A 176 -3.86 0.21 3.86
N LEU A 177 -2.64 -0.02 3.39
CA LEU A 177 -2.40 -0.34 1.99
C LEU A 177 -2.71 -1.82 1.75
N GLN A 178 -3.71 -2.07 0.91
CA GLN A 178 -4.07 -3.41 0.47
C GLN A 178 -3.45 -3.70 -0.89
N GLN A 179 -2.38 -4.48 -0.91
CA GLN A 179 -1.71 -4.88 -2.14
C GLN A 179 -2.38 -6.13 -2.70
N ARG A 180 -2.76 -6.12 -3.99
CA ARG A 180 -3.14 -7.37 -4.69
C ARG A 180 -1.98 -8.03 -5.41
N GLN A 181 -0.92 -7.27 -5.66
CA GLN A 181 0.29 -7.76 -6.29
C GLN A 181 1.53 -7.20 -5.64
N PRO A 182 2.63 -7.96 -5.72
CA PRO A 182 3.88 -7.51 -5.15
C PRO A 182 4.43 -6.31 -5.92
N LEU A 183 4.99 -5.36 -5.19
CA LEU A 183 5.73 -4.24 -5.77
C LEU A 183 7.08 -4.74 -6.32
N GLY A 184 7.64 -4.05 -7.31
CA GLY A 184 8.98 -4.36 -7.79
C GLY A 184 10.03 -4.15 -6.70
N HIS A 185 11.03 -5.03 -6.61
CA HIS A 185 12.09 -4.96 -5.59
C HIS A 185 12.94 -3.69 -5.62
N GLN A 186 13.06 -3.00 -6.76
CA GLN A 186 13.87 -1.79 -6.89
C GLN A 186 13.26 -0.81 -7.89
N GLY A 187 13.64 0.45 -7.74
CA GLY A 187 13.27 1.53 -8.65
C GLY A 187 12.21 2.46 -8.09
N LEU A 188 11.94 3.50 -8.87
CA LEU A 188 10.87 4.45 -8.63
C LEU A 188 9.63 3.98 -9.39
N ASP A 189 8.58 3.61 -8.66
CA ASP A 189 7.28 3.33 -9.23
C ASP A 189 6.34 4.52 -8.98
N THR A 190 6.06 5.25 -10.05
CA THR A 190 5.12 6.38 -10.07
C THR A 190 3.89 6.09 -10.91
N THR A 191 3.63 4.82 -11.25
CA THR A 191 2.51 4.42 -12.11
C THR A 191 1.17 4.94 -11.58
N TYR A 192 1.04 5.00 -10.26
CA TYR A 192 -0.17 5.45 -9.55
C TYR A 192 -0.11 6.90 -9.07
N ASN A 193 0.93 7.66 -9.44
CA ASN A 193 1.08 9.07 -9.11
C ASN A 193 0.32 9.97 -10.10
N VAL A 194 -0.98 9.72 -10.25
CA VAL A 194 -1.88 10.47 -11.11
C VAL A 194 -3.07 10.99 -10.30
N SER A 195 -3.57 12.19 -10.61
CA SER A 195 -4.66 12.83 -9.86
C SER A 195 -5.91 11.97 -9.83
N VAL A 196 -6.42 11.62 -8.63
CA VAL A 196 -7.62 10.77 -8.51
C VAL A 196 -8.85 11.48 -9.06
N ILE A 197 -8.98 12.76 -8.75
CA ILE A 197 -10.05 13.62 -9.23
C ILE A 197 -9.44 14.65 -10.19
N ASN A 198 -10.02 14.77 -11.38
CA ASN A 198 -9.54 15.73 -12.37
C ASN A 198 -10.18 17.11 -12.14
N GLY A 199 -9.63 17.87 -11.19
CA GLY A 199 -10.14 19.18 -10.78
C GLY A 199 -10.09 20.29 -11.84
N THR A 200 -9.39 20.08 -12.96
CA THR A 200 -9.31 21.05 -14.07
C THR A 200 -10.30 20.75 -15.19
N SER A 201 -10.97 19.59 -15.14
CA SER A 201 -11.94 19.21 -16.16
C SER A 201 -13.21 20.07 -16.05
N PRO A 202 -13.74 20.57 -17.19
CA PRO A 202 -14.99 21.33 -17.22
C PRO A 202 -16.24 20.43 -17.22
N PHE A 203 -16.08 19.10 -17.36
CA PHE A 203 -17.20 18.19 -17.56
C PHE A 203 -17.75 17.66 -16.22
N ALA A 204 -19.08 17.69 -16.05
CA ALA A 204 -19.74 17.13 -14.87
C ALA A 204 -19.46 15.64 -14.66
N SER A 205 -19.29 14.87 -15.74
CA SER A 205 -18.97 13.44 -15.69
C SER A 205 -17.65 13.12 -14.98
N SER A 206 -16.70 14.06 -14.97
CA SER A 206 -15.41 13.90 -14.28
C SER A 206 -15.51 14.04 -12.75
N TYR A 207 -16.60 14.60 -12.26
CA TYR A 207 -16.90 14.75 -10.84
C TYR A 207 -17.98 13.78 -10.35
N ASP A 208 -18.52 12.94 -11.23
CA ASP A 208 -19.45 11.88 -10.84
C ASP A 208 -18.69 10.86 -9.96
N LEU A 209 -19.20 10.66 -8.74
CA LEU A 209 -18.61 9.77 -7.74
C LEU A 209 -18.46 8.35 -8.27
N THR A 210 -19.41 7.90 -9.08
CA THR A 210 -19.38 6.55 -9.66
C THR A 210 -18.21 6.41 -10.62
N ASN A 211 -18.02 7.40 -11.50
CA ASN A 211 -16.90 7.42 -12.45
C ASN A 211 -15.56 7.58 -11.73
N ILE A 212 -15.49 8.40 -10.69
CA ILE A 212 -14.28 8.54 -9.86
C ILE A 212 -13.92 7.19 -9.22
N LEU A 213 -14.89 6.51 -8.60
CA LEU A 213 -14.65 5.22 -7.97
C LEU A 213 -14.27 4.15 -9.00
N LEU A 214 -14.95 4.11 -10.15
CA LEU A 214 -14.62 3.17 -11.23
C LEU A 214 -13.24 3.43 -11.82
N THR A 215 -12.88 4.69 -12.08
CA THR A 215 -11.54 5.04 -12.58
C THR A 215 -10.46 4.73 -11.55
N TYR A 216 -10.70 4.99 -10.27
CA TYR A 216 -9.79 4.59 -9.18
C TYR A 216 -9.65 3.07 -9.08
N GLN A 217 -10.75 2.33 -9.20
CA GLN A 217 -10.72 0.86 -9.25
C GLN A 217 -10.01 0.34 -10.51
N ASN A 218 -10.12 1.03 -11.64
CA ASN A 218 -9.51 0.64 -12.91
C ASN A 218 -8.04 1.05 -13.05
N ARG A 219 -7.53 1.98 -12.23
CA ARG A 219 -6.06 2.16 -12.04
C ARG A 219 -5.42 0.83 -11.71
N ASN A 220 -6.18 0.02 -10.98
CA ASN A 220 -5.83 -1.33 -10.59
C ASN A 220 -6.17 -2.34 -11.69
N GLY A 221 -6.02 -1.95 -12.97
CA GLY A 221 -6.31 -2.80 -14.12
C GLY A 221 -5.61 -4.13 -13.94
N GLU A 222 -6.37 -5.23 -13.81
CA GLU A 222 -5.97 -6.62 -13.46
C GLU A 222 -4.99 -6.81 -12.27
N TYR A 223 -4.38 -5.76 -11.70
CA TYR A 223 -3.09 -5.86 -11.04
C TYR A 223 -2.97 -5.17 -9.65
N LEU A 224 -3.91 -4.36 -9.09
CA LEU A 224 -3.68 -3.82 -7.70
C LEU A 224 -4.85 -3.18 -6.91
N LYS A 225 -5.92 -3.86 -6.49
CA LYS A 225 -7.04 -3.19 -5.77
C LYS A 225 -6.68 -2.76 -4.34
N ILE A 226 -6.44 -1.47 -4.14
CA ILE A 226 -6.37 -0.82 -2.83
C ILE A 226 -7.80 -0.38 -2.47
N ILE A 227 -8.45 -1.12 -1.59
CA ILE A 227 -9.68 -0.66 -0.94
C ILE A 227 -9.27 -0.19 0.45
N ILE A 228 -9.39 1.10 0.73
CA ILE A 228 -9.33 1.58 2.11
C ILE A 228 -10.66 1.19 2.75
N LEU A 229 -10.67 0.03 3.41
CA LEU A 229 -11.80 -0.42 4.21
C LEU A 229 -11.77 0.35 5.53
N ILE A 230 -12.57 1.41 5.62
CA ILE A 230 -12.96 1.94 6.93
C ILE A 230 -13.89 0.89 7.53
N THR A 231 -13.36 0.07 8.42
CA THR A 231 -14.17 -0.86 9.20
C THR A 231 -14.87 -0.07 10.29
N GLU A 232 -16.21 -0.07 10.31
CA GLU A 232 -16.99 0.36 11.47
C GLU A 232 -16.69 -0.63 12.62
N ASN A 233 -15.61 -0.40 13.36
CA ASN A 233 -15.32 -1.17 14.57
C ASN A 233 -16.12 -0.58 15.74
N LEU A 234 -17.34 -1.09 15.91
CA LEU A 234 -17.98 -1.10 17.22
C LEU A 234 -17.19 -2.06 18.12
N ASN A 235 -16.41 -1.47 19.02
CA ASN A 235 -15.65 -2.07 20.12
C ASN A 235 -14.16 -2.37 19.85
N SER A 236 -13.37 -2.02 20.87
CA SER A 236 -11.94 -2.33 21.12
C SER A 236 -10.96 -1.24 20.69
N TYR A 237 -10.73 -0.29 21.60
CA TYR A 237 -9.58 0.63 21.54
C TYR A 237 -8.28 -0.15 21.70
N CYS A 238 -7.58 -0.39 20.60
CA CYS A 238 -6.15 -0.67 20.58
C CYS A 238 -5.56 0.20 19.45
N ILE A 239 -4.98 1.34 19.82
CA ILE A 239 -4.23 2.20 18.91
C ILE A 239 -3.00 1.40 18.49
N ARG A 240 -3.04 0.75 17.32
CA ARG A 240 -1.89 0.08 16.73
C ARG A 240 -1.18 1.05 15.79
N PRO A 241 0.16 1.07 15.75
CA PRO A 241 0.87 1.83 14.73
C PRO A 241 0.49 1.30 13.34
N MET A 242 0.42 2.21 12.37
CA MET A 242 0.01 1.92 10.99
C MET A 242 1.13 1.17 10.24
N TYR A 243 1.22 -0.14 10.45
CA TYR A 243 2.14 -1.00 9.70
C TYR A 243 1.47 -1.57 8.46
N CYS A 244 2.14 -1.46 7.32
CA CYS A 244 1.72 -2.13 6.10
C CYS A 244 2.56 -3.40 5.85
N TYR A 245 1.88 -4.51 5.54
CA TYR A 245 2.52 -5.69 4.98
C TYR A 245 2.71 -5.48 3.47
N ILE A 246 3.97 -5.40 3.05
CA ILE A 246 4.35 -5.16 1.67
C ILE A 246 4.94 -6.44 1.11
N SER A 247 4.30 -7.02 0.10
CA SER A 247 4.91 -8.09 -0.67
C SER A 247 5.69 -7.49 -1.85
N ILE A 248 6.87 -8.01 -2.11
CA ILE A 248 7.80 -7.54 -3.13
C ILE A 248 8.20 -8.70 -4.02
N LEU A 249 8.29 -8.47 -5.33
CA LEU A 249 8.66 -9.44 -6.37
C LEU A 249 10.17 -9.53 -6.55
#